data_AF-A0A1A7XL37-F1
#
_entry.id   AF-A0A1A7XL37-F1
#
_cell.length_a   1.000
_cell.length_b   1.000
_cell.length_c   1.000
_cell.angle_alpha   90.00
_cell.angle_beta   90.00
_cell.angle_gamma   90.00
#
_symmetry.space_group_name_H-M   'P 1'
#
loop_
_entity.id
_entity.type
_entity.pdbx_description
1 polymer ?
#
loop_
_entity_poly.entity_id
_entity_poly.type
_entity_poly.pdbx_seq_one_letter_code
_entity_poly.pdbx_strand_id
1 'polypeptide(L)'
;MPANPLRHSPLLTSLLTGRAQEWAAALYNERSEACNDYDAFVEELKKAFVHPSSEASTETQLLQLSQGGLMAAQYSSRFRTTAAKLTWGDEALKAVYLEGLAPWIRDGMIGRETPETLDEAVDLALQVDRRLIRRPTNPLPASTTVCLRPTSAALQDKPMQLKHLNPEERERRYREGLCAYCGDPGHRRISGPSRPANK
;
A
#
# COMPACT_ATOMS: atom_id res chain seq x y z
N MET A 1 25.52 43.77 45.29
CA MET A 1 24.36 42.91 45.56
C MET A 1 23.92 42.29 44.25
N PRO A 2 24.34 41.07 43.88
CA PRO A 2 23.73 40.40 42.73
C PRO A 2 22.44 39.72 43.17
N ALA A 3 21.43 39.88 42.34
CA ALA A 3 20.07 39.40 42.51
C ALA A 3 20.04 37.87 42.68
N ASN A 4 19.15 37.41 43.55
CA ASN A 4 18.88 36.01 43.83
C ASN A 4 18.11 35.43 42.63
N PRO A 5 18.71 34.59 41.76
CA PRO A 5 17.94 33.92 40.73
C PRO A 5 17.08 32.89 41.46
N LEU A 6 15.77 33.00 41.25
CA LEU A 6 14.78 32.07 41.79
C LEU A 6 15.29 30.64 41.61
N ARG A 7 15.48 29.93 42.73
CA ARG A 7 15.88 28.53 42.76
C ARG A 7 14.74 27.71 42.13
N HIS A 8 14.70 27.60 40.81
CA HIS A 8 13.73 26.80 40.07
C HIS A 8 14.08 25.31 40.08
N SER A 9 15.36 24.98 40.30
CA SER A 9 15.88 23.61 40.28
C SER A 9 15.24 22.61 41.25
N PRO A 10 14.92 22.95 42.54
CA PRO A 10 14.39 21.96 43.47
C PRO A 10 12.93 21.63 43.20
N LEU A 11 12.19 22.55 42.57
CA LEU A 11 10.83 22.28 42.09
C LEU A 11 10.88 21.35 40.87
N LEU A 12 11.81 21.57 39.93
CA LEU A 12 11.99 20.71 38.77
C LEU A 12 12.40 19.28 39.15
N THR A 13 13.34 19.12 40.07
CA THR A 13 13.75 17.77 40.54
C THR A 13 12.59 17.02 41.21
N SER A 14 11.66 17.73 41.87
CA SER A 14 10.45 17.12 42.44
C SER A 14 9.39 16.70 41.42
N LEU A 15 9.44 17.25 40.20
CA LEU A 15 8.55 16.88 39.09
C LEU A 15 9.08 15.67 38.29
N LEU A 16 10.38 15.39 38.42
CA LEU A 16 11.02 14.24 37.80
C LEU A 16 10.83 12.99 38.67
N THR A 17 10.56 11.85 38.03
CA THR A 17 10.37 10.57 38.72
C THR A 17 11.25 9.47 38.12
N GLY A 18 11.65 8.50 38.94
CA GLY A 18 12.45 7.36 38.51
C GLY A 18 13.84 7.77 38.03
N ARG A 19 14.31 7.22 36.91
CA ARG A 19 15.66 7.47 36.38
C ARG A 19 15.98 8.96 36.12
N ALA A 20 14.96 9.76 35.76
CA ALA A 20 15.14 11.20 35.57
C ALA A 20 15.42 11.93 36.88
N GLN A 21 14.86 11.46 37.99
CA GLN A 21 15.10 12.03 39.31
C GLN A 21 16.52 11.71 39.81
N GLU A 22 16.98 10.48 39.61
CA GLU A 22 18.34 10.04 39.96
C GLU A 22 19.40 10.84 39.19
N TRP A 23 19.18 11.02 37.88
CA TRP A 23 20.03 11.87 37.04
C TRP A 23 20.05 13.31 37.51
N ALA A 24 18.88 13.90 37.82
CA ALA A 24 18.81 15.28 38.28
C ALA A 24 19.48 15.47 39.66
N ALA A 25 19.39 14.46 40.54
CA ALA A 25 20.10 14.45 41.81
C ALA A 25 21.63 14.37 41.63
N ALA A 26 22.11 13.60 40.65
CA ALA A 26 23.53 13.52 40.30
C ALA A 26 24.06 14.88 39.81
N LEU A 27 23.36 15.52 38.87
CA LEU A 27 23.69 16.87 38.39
C LEU A 27 23.72 17.92 39.51
N TYR A 28 22.82 17.80 40.49
CA TYR A 28 22.77 18.68 41.65
C TYR A 28 23.97 18.48 42.57
N ASN A 29 24.36 17.23 42.81
CA ASN A 29 25.52 16.87 43.62
C ASN A 29 26.84 17.33 42.96
N GLU A 30 26.91 17.32 41.64
CA GLU A 30 28.05 17.80 40.86
C GLU A 30 28.14 19.34 40.81
N ARG A 31 27.16 20.07 41.37
CA ARG A 31 27.05 21.54 41.33
C ARG A 31 27.14 22.11 39.91
N SER A 32 26.57 21.39 38.94
CA SER A 32 26.54 21.86 37.56
C SER A 32 25.80 23.20 37.46
N GLU A 33 26.38 24.15 36.73
CA GLU A 33 25.77 25.47 36.48
C GLU A 33 24.43 25.35 35.75
N ALA A 34 24.21 24.24 35.03
CA ALA A 34 22.95 23.92 34.37
C ALA A 34 21.76 23.79 35.34
N CYS A 35 21.99 23.55 36.63
CA CYS A 35 20.92 23.54 37.63
C CYS A 35 20.45 24.96 38.04
N ASN A 36 21.20 26.01 37.70
CA ASN A 36 20.87 27.38 38.08
C ASN A 36 20.06 28.13 37.02
N ASP A 37 20.00 27.60 35.81
CA ASP A 37 19.27 28.18 34.69
C ASP A 37 18.26 27.16 34.12
N TYR A 38 17.05 27.62 33.84
CA TYR A 38 15.97 26.73 33.37
C TYR A 38 16.27 26.18 31.97
N ASP A 39 16.73 27.04 31.06
CA ASP A 39 16.98 26.65 29.67
C ASP A 39 18.16 25.68 29.61
N ALA A 40 19.24 25.94 30.35
CA ALA A 40 20.36 25.01 30.49
C ALA A 40 19.95 23.65 31.09
N PHE A 41 19.10 23.64 32.11
CA PHE A 41 18.59 22.39 32.70
C PHE A 41 17.78 21.57 31.70
N VAL A 42 16.90 22.22 30.94
CA VAL A 42 16.06 21.56 29.92
C VAL A 42 16.92 21.01 28.78
N GLU A 43 17.95 21.72 28.35
CA GLU A 43 18.87 21.23 27.30
C GLU A 43 19.67 20.00 27.77
N GLU A 44 20.17 19.99 29.01
CA GLU A 44 20.82 18.80 29.57
C GLU A 44 19.84 17.64 29.76
N LEU A 45 18.60 17.92 30.16
CA LEU A 45 17.54 16.91 30.28
C LEU A 45 17.22 16.29 28.91
N LYS A 46 17.13 17.12 27.86
CA LYS A 46 16.98 16.64 26.49
C LYS A 46 18.17 15.78 26.09
N LYS A 47 19.41 16.22 26.30
CA LYS A 47 20.60 15.42 25.96
C LYS A 47 20.63 14.05 26.66
N ALA A 48 20.21 13.99 27.92
CA ALA A 48 20.27 12.76 28.72
C ALA A 48 19.14 11.77 28.38
N PHE A 49 17.95 12.26 28.02
CA PHE A 49 16.75 11.41 27.87
C PHE A 49 16.14 11.40 26.46
N VAL A 50 16.39 12.41 25.64
CA VAL A 50 16.00 12.41 24.23
C VAL A 50 17.12 11.74 23.45
N HIS A 51 16.84 10.52 22.99
CA HIS A 51 17.74 9.83 22.08
C HIS A 51 17.95 10.72 20.82
N PRO A 52 19.15 10.82 20.23
CA PRO A 52 19.36 11.60 18.99
C PRO A 52 18.52 11.08 17.80
N SER A 53 17.91 9.90 17.93
CA SER A 53 16.93 9.32 16.98
C SER A 53 15.46 9.55 17.38
N SER A 54 15.19 10.12 18.56
CA SER A 54 13.84 10.41 19.07
C SER A 54 13.24 11.64 18.41
N GLU A 55 14.07 12.59 17.98
CA GLU A 55 13.71 13.49 16.91
C GLU A 55 13.96 12.74 15.60
N ALA A 56 13.06 11.82 15.24
CA ALA A 56 12.99 11.41 13.84
C ALA A 56 12.81 12.72 13.07
N SER A 57 13.87 13.15 12.39
CA SER A 57 13.85 14.38 11.62
C SER A 57 12.60 14.34 10.75
N THR A 58 11.99 15.49 10.51
CA THR A 58 10.78 15.55 9.68
C THR A 58 10.98 14.83 8.33
N GLU A 59 12.22 14.81 7.84
CA GLU A 59 12.70 14.02 6.70
C GLU A 59 12.58 12.51 6.92
N THR A 60 13.12 11.99 8.03
CA THR A 60 13.02 10.56 8.39
C THR A 60 11.56 10.16 8.56
N GLN A 61 10.74 11.01 9.19
CA GLN A 61 9.31 10.77 9.35
C GLN A 61 8.59 10.72 7.99
N LEU A 62 8.97 11.58 7.04
CA LEU A 62 8.42 11.56 5.68
C LEU A 62 8.83 10.27 4.94
N LEU A 63 10.10 9.87 5.02
CA LEU A 63 10.62 8.68 4.34
C LEU A 63 10.01 7.38 4.87
N GLN A 64 9.69 7.32 6.16
CA GLN A 64 9.01 6.17 6.78
C GLN A 64 7.49 6.18 6.55
N LEU A 65 6.93 7.28 6.02
CA LEU A 65 5.51 7.42 5.79
C LEU A 65 5.07 6.55 4.60
N SER A 66 4.36 5.47 4.90
CA SER A 66 3.71 4.62 3.90
C SER A 66 2.19 4.63 4.06
N GLN A 67 1.47 4.42 2.96
CA GLN A 67 0.02 4.34 2.95
C GLN A 67 -0.47 3.14 3.78
N GLY A 68 0.18 1.98 3.62
CA GLY A 68 -0.22 0.75 4.30
C GLY A 68 -1.70 0.41 4.05
N GLY A 69 -2.47 0.26 5.13
CA GLY A 69 -3.92 0.02 5.08
C GLY A 69 -4.79 1.30 5.12
N LEU A 70 -4.19 2.49 5.08
CA LEU A 70 -4.93 3.75 5.10
C LEU A 70 -5.55 4.05 3.72
N MET A 71 -6.65 4.83 3.74
CA MET A 71 -7.21 5.41 2.52
C MET A 71 -6.19 6.35 1.87
N ALA A 72 -6.15 6.43 0.54
CA ALA A 72 -5.17 7.26 -0.15
C ALA A 72 -5.29 8.73 0.28
N ALA A 73 -6.52 9.24 0.47
CA ALA A 73 -6.77 10.59 0.97
C ALA A 73 -6.16 10.88 2.36
N GLN A 74 -6.24 9.92 3.28
CA GLN A 74 -5.65 10.08 4.61
C GLN A 74 -4.13 10.10 4.55
N TYR A 75 -3.55 9.23 3.71
CA TYR A 75 -2.12 9.20 3.44
C TYR A 75 -1.63 10.52 2.82
N SER A 76 -2.28 11.00 1.74
CA SER A 76 -1.91 12.25 1.07
C SER A 76 -1.98 13.46 2.01
N SER A 77 -3.00 13.52 2.87
CA SER A 77 -3.11 14.61 3.86
C SER A 77 -1.93 14.60 4.83
N ARG A 78 -1.56 13.43 5.37
CA ARG A 78 -0.41 13.31 6.27
C ARG A 78 0.90 13.64 5.58
N PHE A 79 1.08 13.15 4.36
CA PHE A 79 2.25 13.43 3.55
C PHE A 79 2.43 14.94 3.33
N ARG A 80 1.38 15.65 2.92
CA ARG A 80 1.41 17.11 2.73
C ARG A 80 1.74 17.86 4.02
N THR A 81 1.19 17.46 5.17
CA THR A 81 1.50 18.12 6.45
C THR A 81 2.96 17.97 6.85
N THR A 82 3.56 16.80 6.63
CA THR A 82 4.98 16.56 6.91
C THR A 82 5.87 17.26 5.87
N ALA A 83 5.50 17.20 4.59
CA ALA A 83 6.22 17.84 3.49
C ALA A 83 6.24 19.38 3.61
N ALA A 84 5.17 20.01 4.12
CA ALA A 84 5.10 21.46 4.30
C ALA A 84 6.15 22.02 5.29
N LYS A 85 6.69 21.16 6.16
CA LYS A 85 7.77 21.52 7.11
C LYS A 85 9.16 21.36 6.50
N LEU A 86 9.26 20.82 5.29
CA LEU A 86 10.50 20.51 4.58
C LEU A 86 10.69 21.49 3.43
N THR A 87 11.95 21.71 3.05
CA THR A 87 12.34 22.56 1.90
C THR A 87 12.61 21.74 0.64
N TRP A 88 12.09 20.52 0.58
CA TRP A 88 12.33 19.59 -0.52
C TRP A 88 11.59 20.04 -1.79
N GLY A 89 12.21 19.80 -2.94
CA GLY A 89 11.58 20.08 -4.24
C GLY A 89 10.52 19.04 -4.60
N ASP A 90 9.60 19.43 -5.50
CA ASP A 90 8.49 18.61 -5.95
C ASP A 90 8.93 17.26 -6.52
N GLU A 91 10.06 17.19 -7.23
CA GLU A 91 10.59 15.94 -7.78
C GLU A 91 10.95 14.93 -6.69
N ALA A 92 11.59 15.39 -5.61
CA ALA A 92 11.95 14.55 -4.48
C ALA A 92 10.70 14.11 -3.69
N LEU A 93 9.77 15.04 -3.45
CA LEU A 93 8.51 14.74 -2.77
C LEU A 93 7.66 13.75 -3.57
N LYS A 94 7.60 13.91 -4.89
CA LYS A 94 6.89 13.01 -5.80
C LYS A 94 7.48 11.61 -5.75
N ALA A 95 8.80 11.46 -5.85
CA ALA A 95 9.46 10.16 -5.78
C ALA A 95 9.12 9.42 -4.47
N VAL A 96 9.24 10.10 -3.33
CA VAL A 96 8.94 9.50 -2.02
C VAL A 96 7.45 9.21 -1.86
N TYR A 97 6.58 10.10 -2.34
CA TYR A 97 5.13 9.90 -2.32
C TYR A 97 4.73 8.65 -3.13
N LEU A 98 5.23 8.51 -4.35
CA LEU A 98 4.95 7.37 -5.20
C LEU A 98 5.48 6.07 -4.61
N GLU A 99 6.66 6.07 -3.99
CA GLU A 99 7.18 4.88 -3.30
C GLU A 99 6.34 4.48 -2.08
N GLY A 100 5.85 5.46 -1.32
CA GLY A 100 5.03 5.23 -0.13
C GLY A 100 3.57 4.85 -0.41
N LEU A 101 3.09 4.97 -1.65
CA LEU A 101 1.75 4.52 -2.04
C LEU A 101 1.63 2.99 -2.00
N ALA A 102 0.41 2.51 -1.74
CA ALA A 102 0.14 1.09 -1.74
C ALA A 102 0.39 0.48 -3.14
N PRO A 103 0.93 -0.75 -3.23
CA PRO A 103 1.34 -1.34 -4.52
C PRO A 103 0.24 -1.34 -5.56
N TRP A 104 -1.00 -1.64 -5.15
CA TRP A 104 -2.16 -1.68 -6.04
C TRP A 104 -2.55 -0.31 -6.62
N ILE A 105 -2.27 0.80 -5.92
CA ILE A 105 -2.45 2.15 -6.47
C ILE A 105 -1.38 2.41 -7.52
N ARG A 106 -0.12 2.10 -7.21
CA ARG A 106 1.01 2.26 -8.13
C ARG A 106 0.78 1.47 -9.42
N ASP A 107 0.32 0.23 -9.30
CA ASP A 107 -0.03 -0.62 -10.46
C ASP A 107 -1.16 0.01 -11.30
N GLY A 108 -2.16 0.62 -10.65
CA GLY A 108 -3.24 1.35 -11.33
C GLY A 108 -2.83 2.65 -12.03
N MET A 109 -1.62 3.14 -11.73
CA MET A 109 -0.99 4.29 -12.40
C MET A 109 -0.15 3.88 -13.61
N ILE A 110 0.25 2.62 -13.74
CA ILE A 110 1.06 2.14 -14.87
C ILE A 110 0.31 2.40 -16.19
N GLY A 111 0.98 3.03 -17.15
CA GLY A 111 0.44 3.36 -18.47
C GLY A 111 -0.34 4.68 -18.55
N ARG A 112 -0.36 5.48 -17.47
CA ARG A 112 -0.84 6.86 -17.50
C ARG A 112 0.30 7.84 -17.74
N GLU A 113 -0.03 9.08 -18.11
CA GLU A 113 0.93 10.19 -18.12
C GLU A 113 1.54 10.35 -16.73
N THR A 114 2.87 10.45 -16.69
CA THR A 114 3.62 10.64 -15.45
C THR A 114 3.33 12.04 -14.91
N PRO A 115 2.88 12.18 -13.66
CA PRO A 115 2.61 13.48 -13.08
C PRO A 115 3.91 14.30 -12.98
N GLU A 116 3.84 15.57 -13.37
CA GLU A 116 4.98 16.48 -13.27
C GLU A 116 5.09 17.04 -11.85
N THR A 117 3.95 17.30 -11.21
CA THR A 117 3.87 17.89 -9.86
C THR A 117 3.41 16.89 -8.80
N LEU A 118 3.70 17.18 -7.53
CA LEU A 118 3.19 16.39 -6.39
C LEU A 118 1.66 16.37 -6.36
N ASP A 119 1.02 17.49 -6.68
CA ASP A 119 -0.42 17.62 -6.64
C ASP A 119 -1.11 16.76 -7.71
N GLU A 120 -0.55 16.70 -8.92
CA GLU A 120 -1.01 15.78 -9.97
C GLU A 120 -0.86 14.31 -9.54
N ALA A 121 0.26 13.97 -8.89
CA ALA A 121 0.47 12.61 -8.38
C ALA A 121 -0.55 12.24 -7.30
N VAL A 122 -0.89 13.19 -6.42
CA VAL A 122 -1.95 13.03 -5.42
C VAL A 122 -3.31 12.82 -6.10
N ASP A 123 -3.67 13.66 -7.06
CA ASP A 123 -4.96 13.57 -7.75
C ASP A 123 -5.12 12.25 -8.52
N LEU A 124 -4.06 11.77 -9.18
CA LEU A 124 -4.06 10.46 -9.83
C LEU A 124 -4.24 9.33 -8.81
N ALA A 125 -3.56 9.39 -7.66
CA ALA A 125 -3.70 8.39 -6.60
C ALA A 125 -5.14 8.31 -6.08
N LEU A 126 -5.76 9.47 -5.84
CA LEU A 126 -7.15 9.56 -5.41
C LEU A 126 -8.11 9.07 -6.48
N GLN A 127 -7.83 9.32 -7.76
CA GLN A 127 -8.66 8.83 -8.85
C GLN A 127 -8.63 7.29 -8.93
N VAL A 128 -7.45 6.67 -8.75
CA VAL A 128 -7.29 5.22 -8.74
C VAL A 128 -7.99 4.60 -7.52
N ASP A 129 -7.79 5.17 -6.32
CA ASP A 129 -8.43 4.72 -5.08
C ASP A 129 -9.97 4.73 -5.19
N ARG A 130 -10.54 5.84 -5.68
CA ARG A 130 -11.99 5.97 -5.89
C ARG A 130 -12.54 4.97 -6.91
N ARG A 131 -11.80 4.63 -7.96
CA ARG A 131 -12.24 3.64 -8.97
C ARG A 131 -12.32 2.24 -8.37
N LEU A 132 -11.45 1.91 -7.42
CA LEU A 132 -11.38 0.59 -6.82
C LEU A 132 -12.40 0.42 -5.68
N ILE A 133 -12.64 1.48 -4.88
CA ILE A 133 -13.74 1.48 -3.89
C ILE A 133 -15.11 1.36 -4.59
N ARG A 134 -15.25 1.90 -5.81
CA ARG A 134 -16.50 1.86 -6.59
C ARG A 134 -16.62 0.66 -7.51
N ARG A 135 -15.65 -0.26 -7.55
CA ARG A 135 -15.88 -1.59 -8.12
C ARG A 135 -16.72 -2.35 -7.09
N PRO A 136 -18.01 -2.63 -7.34
CA PRO A 136 -18.64 -3.72 -6.63
C PRO A 136 -17.78 -4.94 -6.92
N THR A 137 -17.64 -5.82 -5.94
CA THR A 137 -17.04 -7.15 -6.10
C THR A 137 -17.91 -7.99 -7.04
N ASN A 138 -18.03 -7.59 -8.30
CA ASN A 138 -18.55 -8.40 -9.38
C ASN A 138 -17.32 -8.97 -10.08
N PRO A 139 -17.10 -10.30 -10.03
CA PRO A 139 -16.12 -10.95 -10.86
C PRO A 139 -16.50 -10.64 -12.32
N LEU A 140 -15.68 -9.85 -13.01
CA LEU A 140 -15.89 -9.63 -14.44
C LEU A 140 -15.59 -10.94 -15.19
N PRO A 141 -16.46 -11.39 -16.11
CA PRO A 141 -16.08 -12.39 -17.09
C PRO A 141 -15.11 -11.72 -18.06
N ALA A 142 -13.94 -12.34 -18.26
CA ALA A 142 -12.88 -11.85 -19.14
C ALA A 142 -13.42 -11.53 -20.54
N SER A 143 -13.25 -10.28 -20.97
CA SER A 143 -13.65 -9.80 -22.29
C SER A 143 -12.69 -10.31 -23.37
N THR A 144 -13.30 -10.97 -24.36
CA THR A 144 -13.09 -10.86 -25.80
C THR A 144 -12.01 -9.88 -26.25
N THR A 145 -10.89 -10.40 -26.77
CA THR A 145 -10.02 -9.67 -27.70
C THR A 145 -10.37 -10.14 -29.11
N VAL A 146 -10.90 -9.23 -29.92
CA VAL A 146 -10.97 -9.38 -31.38
C VAL A 146 -9.63 -8.89 -31.95
N CYS A 147 -8.93 -9.72 -32.73
CA CYS A 147 -8.09 -9.28 -33.85
C CYS A 147 -7.71 -10.46 -34.78
N LEU A 148 -8.38 -10.48 -35.93
CA LEU A 148 -7.95 -10.76 -37.31
C LEU A 148 -6.81 -11.78 -37.65
N ARG A 149 -7.26 -12.79 -38.43
CA ARG A 149 -6.65 -13.53 -39.55
C ARG A 149 -5.80 -14.80 -39.31
N PRO A 150 -5.82 -15.75 -40.29
CA PRO A 150 -5.67 -17.17 -40.07
C PRO A 150 -4.26 -17.66 -40.42
N THR A 151 -3.74 -18.57 -39.60
CA THR A 151 -2.78 -19.54 -40.10
C THR A 151 -2.93 -20.84 -39.33
N SER A 152 -3.12 -21.89 -40.12
CA SER A 152 -3.28 -23.27 -39.74
C SER A 152 -2.14 -23.80 -38.87
N ALA A 153 -2.51 -24.82 -38.11
CA ALA A 153 -1.68 -25.93 -37.64
C ALA A 153 -1.07 -25.82 -36.23
N ALA A 154 -1.75 -26.55 -35.34
CA ALA A 154 -1.21 -27.69 -34.62
C ALA A 154 -0.76 -27.47 -33.16
N LEU A 155 -1.50 -28.20 -32.30
CA LEU A 155 -1.10 -28.84 -31.05
C LEU A 155 -0.84 -27.91 -29.87
N GLN A 156 -1.79 -27.87 -28.93
CA GLN A 156 -1.55 -28.37 -27.57
C GLN A 156 -2.85 -28.45 -26.75
N ASP A 157 -2.95 -29.57 -26.06
CA ASP A 157 -3.98 -30.03 -25.13
C ASP A 157 -4.48 -28.92 -24.20
N LYS A 158 -5.79 -28.64 -24.24
CA LYS A 158 -6.50 -27.85 -23.23
C LYS A 158 -7.66 -28.69 -22.69
N PRO A 159 -7.88 -28.72 -21.36
CA PRO A 159 -8.98 -29.47 -20.78
C PRO A 159 -10.30 -28.95 -21.36
N MET A 160 -11.09 -29.87 -21.92
CA MET A 160 -12.28 -29.53 -22.70
C MET A 160 -13.29 -28.76 -21.85
N GLN A 161 -13.52 -27.49 -22.19
CA GLN A 161 -14.63 -26.72 -21.65
C GLN A 161 -15.94 -27.32 -22.16
N LEU A 162 -16.72 -27.96 -21.27
CA LEU A 162 -18.07 -28.41 -21.58
C LEU A 162 -18.95 -27.19 -21.89
N LYS A 163 -19.23 -26.97 -23.18
CA LYS A 163 -20.33 -26.10 -23.60
C LYS A 163 -21.64 -26.81 -23.26
N HIS A 164 -22.41 -26.27 -22.33
CA HIS A 164 -23.78 -26.74 -22.09
C HIS A 164 -24.61 -26.54 -23.37
N LEU A 165 -25.05 -27.64 -23.99
CA LEU A 165 -25.90 -27.59 -25.18
C LEU A 165 -27.29 -27.06 -24.80
N ASN A 166 -27.85 -26.18 -25.63
CA ASN A 166 -29.25 -25.76 -25.54
C ASN A 166 -30.16 -27.01 -25.62
N PRO A 167 -31.23 -27.12 -24.80
CA PRO A 167 -32.20 -28.22 -24.88
C PRO A 167 -32.67 -28.57 -26.30
N GLU A 168 -32.87 -27.58 -27.18
CA GLU A 168 -33.28 -27.82 -28.57
C GLU A 168 -32.19 -28.55 -29.39
N GLU A 169 -30.93 -28.18 -29.21
CA GLU A 169 -29.80 -28.82 -29.90
C GLU A 169 -29.56 -30.24 -29.37
N ARG A 170 -29.85 -30.46 -28.08
CA ARG A 170 -29.83 -31.81 -27.49
C ARG A 170 -30.93 -32.70 -28.08
N GLU A 171 -32.15 -32.18 -28.23
CA GLU A 171 -33.29 -32.89 -28.84
C GLU A 171 -33.00 -33.26 -30.30
N ARG A 172 -32.45 -32.31 -31.07
CA ARG A 172 -32.04 -32.52 -32.45
C ARG A 172 -31.02 -33.65 -32.57
N ARG A 173 -29.95 -33.61 -31.76
CA ARG A 173 -28.92 -34.65 -31.74
C ARG A 173 -29.45 -36.00 -31.31
N TYR A 174 -30.43 -36.05 -30.40
CA TYR A 174 -31.09 -37.30 -30.02
C TYR A 174 -31.86 -37.91 -31.19
N ARG A 175 -32.63 -37.08 -31.92
CA ARG A 175 -33.42 -37.48 -33.09
C ARG A 175 -32.54 -37.95 -34.24
N GLU A 176 -31.43 -37.26 -34.48
CA GLU A 176 -30.47 -37.56 -35.55
C GLU A 176 -29.46 -38.65 -35.14
N GLY A 177 -29.48 -39.08 -33.88
CA GLY A 177 -28.62 -40.14 -33.37
C GLY A 177 -27.14 -39.78 -33.22
N LEU A 178 -26.87 -38.50 -33.01
CA LEU A 178 -25.55 -37.90 -32.86
C LEU A 178 -25.10 -37.87 -31.39
N CYS A 179 -23.79 -37.82 -31.15
CA CYS A 179 -23.24 -37.74 -29.81
C CYS A 179 -23.62 -36.42 -29.11
N ALA A 180 -24.09 -36.52 -27.86
CA ALA A 180 -24.42 -35.36 -27.01
C ALA A 180 -23.21 -34.51 -26.61
N TYR A 181 -21.98 -34.99 -26.84
CA TYR A 181 -20.76 -34.27 -26.50
C TYR A 181 -20.10 -33.65 -27.74
N CYS A 182 -19.72 -34.48 -28.73
CA CYS A 182 -19.02 -33.99 -29.92
C CYS A 182 -19.93 -33.74 -31.15
N GLY A 183 -21.15 -34.27 -31.18
CA GLY A 183 -22.07 -34.10 -32.31
C GLY A 183 -21.85 -35.05 -33.50
N ASP A 184 -20.92 -36.00 -33.40
CA ASP A 184 -20.64 -36.95 -34.48
C ASP A 184 -21.60 -38.15 -34.50
N PRO A 185 -21.90 -38.70 -35.69
CA PRO A 185 -22.59 -39.97 -35.82
C PRO A 185 -21.66 -41.14 -35.42
N GLY A 186 -22.21 -42.19 -34.81
CA GLY A 186 -21.47 -43.42 -34.50
C GLY A 186 -21.22 -43.71 -33.02
N HIS A 187 -21.52 -42.77 -32.11
CA HIS A 187 -21.57 -43.06 -30.67
C HIS A 187 -22.61 -42.19 -29.95
N ARG A 188 -23.30 -42.80 -28.97
CA ARG A 188 -24.44 -42.21 -28.26
C ARG A 188 -24.32 -42.41 -26.74
N ARG A 189 -23.19 -42.03 -26.11
CA ARG A 189 -23.03 -42.21 -24.65
C ARG A 189 -22.89 -40.91 -23.85
N ILE A 190 -23.66 -40.89 -22.76
CA ILE A 190 -23.77 -39.90 -21.68
C ILE A 190 -22.78 -40.22 -20.53
N SER A 191 -21.82 -41.12 -20.73
CA SER A 191 -20.86 -41.57 -19.72
C SER A 191 -19.49 -41.83 -20.35
N GLY A 192 -18.43 -41.30 -19.72
CA GLY A 192 -17.04 -41.10 -20.19
C GLY A 192 -16.27 -42.29 -20.80
N PRO A 193 -14.99 -42.07 -21.16
CA PRO A 193 -14.47 -42.50 -22.45
C PRO A 193 -14.10 -43.98 -22.49
N SER A 194 -14.70 -44.73 -23.42
CA SER A 194 -14.17 -46.02 -23.86
C SER A 194 -13.13 -45.78 -24.97
N ARG A 195 -11.89 -46.21 -24.71
CA ARG A 195 -10.73 -46.21 -25.64
C ARG A 195 -11.11 -46.78 -27.02
N PRO A 196 -10.54 -46.24 -28.12
CA PRO A 196 -10.70 -46.87 -29.42
C PRO A 196 -9.85 -48.16 -29.48
N ALA A 197 -10.48 -49.26 -29.91
CA ALA A 197 -9.78 -50.45 -30.33
C ALA A 197 -9.23 -50.22 -31.74
N ASN A 198 -7.91 -50.42 -31.85
CA ASN A 198 -7.13 -50.30 -33.06
C ASN A 198 -7.49 -51.41 -34.07
N LYS A 199 -7.62 -51.08 -35.35
CA LYS A 199 -7.48 -52.00 -36.48
C LYS A 199 -6.90 -51.27 -37.68
#